data_AF-A0A9E0YJU0-F1
#
_entry.id   AF-A0A9E0YJU0-F1
#
_cell.length_a   1.000
_cell.length_b   1.000
_cell.length_c   1.000
_cell.angle_alpha   90.00
_cell.angle_beta   90.00
_cell.angle_gamma   90.00
#
_symmetry.space_group_name_H-M   'P 1'
#
loop_
_entity.id
_entity.type
_entity.pdbx_description
1 polymer ?
#
loop_
_entity_poly.entity_id
_entity_poly.type
_entity_poly.pdbx_seq_one_letter_code
_entity_poly.pdbx_strand_id
1 'polypeptide(L)'
;VEIRTPWKATDSPMLALAPPHHYRTISIEGDGSRLTGANVRHGVITVKCRIGDHYVTRQATIRNKGPAPSLILDIPQDPDNPETRVSITWYLTGNRKISSGEETLEGDIIYWDELPGGGV
;
A
#
# COMPACT_ATOMS: atom_id res chain seq x y z
N VAL A 1 -20.27 7.03 3.39
CA VAL A 1 -21.44 7.91 3.20
C VAL A 1 -22.48 7.55 4.25
N GLU A 2 -22.88 8.51 5.08
CA GLU A 2 -23.98 8.35 6.03
C GLU A 2 -25.01 9.44 5.71
N ILE A 3 -26.25 9.06 5.40
CA ILE A 3 -27.32 10.01 5.12
C ILE A 3 -27.98 10.37 6.45
N ARG A 4 -27.63 11.53 7.01
CA ARG A 4 -28.03 11.97 8.36
C ARG A 4 -29.38 12.69 8.43
N THR A 5 -30.04 12.91 7.31
CA THR A 5 -31.34 13.59 7.24
C THR A 5 -32.35 12.77 6.44
N PRO A 6 -33.62 12.69 6.88
CA PRO A 6 -34.64 11.96 6.14
C PRO A 6 -34.83 12.60 4.77
N TRP A 7 -34.82 11.76 3.74
CA TRP A 7 -35.03 12.14 2.35
C TRP A 7 -36.39 12.81 2.19
N LYS A 8 -36.44 14.07 1.74
CA LYS A 8 -37.70 14.83 1.65
C LYS A 8 -38.36 14.78 0.27
N ALA A 9 -37.62 15.04 -0.81
CA ALA A 9 -38.07 14.88 -2.20
C ALA A 9 -36.88 15.10 -3.16
N THR A 10 -36.90 14.50 -4.35
CA THR A 10 -36.01 14.81 -5.48
C THR A 10 -36.83 14.81 -6.77
N ASP A 11 -36.50 15.70 -7.70
CA ASP A 11 -37.00 15.75 -9.07
C ASP A 11 -36.15 14.88 -10.02
N SER A 12 -35.02 14.36 -9.54
CA SER A 12 -34.20 13.39 -10.26
C SER A 12 -34.75 11.97 -10.09
N PRO A 13 -35.05 11.22 -11.16
CA PRO A 13 -35.53 9.85 -11.07
C PRO A 13 -34.48 8.86 -10.54
N MET A 14 -33.21 9.29 -10.45
CA MET A 14 -32.09 8.46 -10.00
C MET A 14 -31.11 9.25 -9.14
N LEU A 15 -30.58 8.58 -8.11
CA LEU A 15 -29.43 9.05 -7.36
C LEU A 15 -28.15 8.47 -8.00
N ALA A 16 -27.29 9.32 -8.55
CA ALA A 16 -25.97 8.92 -9.02
C ALA A 16 -24.94 9.12 -7.90
N LEU A 17 -24.42 8.01 -7.36
CA LEU A 17 -23.31 8.04 -6.41
C LEU A 17 -22.01 7.84 -7.20
N ALA A 18 -21.17 8.87 -7.25
CA ALA A 18 -19.79 8.71 -7.69
C ALA A 18 -18.91 8.36 -6.48
N PRO A 19 -17.91 7.46 -6.63
CA PRO A 19 -16.90 7.28 -5.60
C PRO A 19 -16.23 8.63 -5.32
N PRO A 20 -16.17 9.10 -4.06
CA PRO A 20 -15.56 10.39 -3.73
C PRO A 20 -14.03 10.38 -3.86
N HIS A 21 -13.42 9.20 -4.03
CA HIS A 21 -11.97 9.03 -4.05
C HIS A 21 -11.56 8.27 -5.32
N HIS A 22 -10.40 8.64 -5.83
CA HIS A 22 -9.77 7.97 -6.96
C HIS A 22 -8.90 6.83 -6.45
N TYR A 23 -8.77 5.79 -7.28
CA TYR A 23 -7.73 4.78 -7.06
C TYR A 23 -6.48 5.18 -7.81
N ARG A 24 -5.36 5.06 -7.11
CA ARG A 24 -4.01 5.21 -7.65
C ARG A 24 -3.34 3.84 -7.59
N THR A 25 -2.67 3.46 -8.65
CA THR A 25 -1.97 2.18 -8.75
C THR A 25 -0.50 2.37 -8.40
N ILE A 26 0.03 1.55 -7.50
CA ILE A 26 1.45 1.53 -7.16
C ILE A 26 2.07 0.18 -7.54
N SER A 27 3.33 0.21 -7.95
CA SER A 27 4.16 -0.96 -8.23
C SER A 27 5.05 -1.26 -7.03
N ILE A 28 5.12 -2.52 -6.62
CA ILE A 28 6.05 -3.02 -5.62
C ILE A 28 7.02 -3.91 -6.37
N GLU A 29 8.30 -3.57 -6.34
CA GLU A 29 9.35 -4.19 -7.14
C GLU A 29 10.54 -4.56 -6.27
N GLY A 30 11.25 -5.62 -6.63
CA GLY A 30 12.48 -5.97 -5.93
C GLY A 30 13.35 -6.91 -6.74
N ASP A 31 14.64 -6.93 -6.41
CA ASP A 31 15.62 -7.88 -6.93
C ASP A 31 15.61 -9.16 -6.09
N GLY A 32 15.20 -10.27 -6.72
CA GLY A 32 15.13 -11.59 -6.08
C GLY A 32 16.49 -12.11 -5.60
N SER A 33 17.59 -11.70 -6.23
CA SER A 33 18.95 -12.08 -5.84
C SER A 33 19.36 -11.39 -4.54
N ARG A 34 19.09 -10.09 -4.40
CA ARG A 34 19.34 -9.33 -3.16
C ARG A 34 18.52 -9.87 -2.00
N LEU A 35 17.23 -10.12 -2.24
CA LEU A 35 16.31 -10.70 -1.27
C LEU A 35 16.73 -12.10 -0.82
N THR A 36 17.20 -12.93 -1.76
CA THR A 36 17.69 -14.28 -1.47
C THR A 36 18.99 -14.23 -0.66
N GLY A 37 19.93 -13.34 -1.03
CA GLY A 37 21.15 -13.10 -0.24
C GLY A 37 20.84 -12.69 1.20
N ALA A 38 19.82 -11.85 1.40
CA ALA A 38 19.34 -11.44 2.71
C ALA A 38 18.42 -12.48 3.41
N ASN A 39 18.27 -13.70 2.88
CA ASN A 39 17.43 -14.76 3.41
C ASN A 39 15.93 -14.42 3.55
N VAL A 40 15.43 -13.50 2.73
CA VAL A 40 14.02 -13.09 2.74
C VAL A 40 13.14 -14.13 2.03
N ARG A 41 12.04 -14.51 2.67
CA ARG A 41 11.03 -15.43 2.10
C ARG A 41 9.83 -14.67 1.52
N HIS A 42 9.35 -13.66 2.24
CA HIS A 42 8.26 -12.79 1.81
C HIS A 42 8.29 -11.46 2.56
N GLY A 43 7.68 -10.44 1.97
CA GLY A 43 7.44 -9.13 2.56
C GLY A 43 5.95 -8.87 2.72
N VAL A 44 5.60 -8.13 3.76
CA VAL A 44 4.27 -7.54 3.93
C VAL A 44 4.44 -6.02 3.81
N ILE A 45 3.88 -5.46 2.75
CA ILE A 45 3.86 -4.02 2.49
C ILE A 45 2.55 -3.51 3.09
N THR A 46 2.65 -2.53 3.98
CA THR A 46 1.52 -1.85 4.60
C THR A 46 1.50 -0.40 4.13
N VAL A 47 0.42 -0.02 3.46
CA VAL A 47 0.19 1.32 2.94
C VAL A 47 -0.97 1.96 3.70
N LYS A 48 -0.75 3.12 4.30
CA LYS A 48 -1.76 3.90 5.01
C LYS A 48 -2.07 5.15 4.21
N CYS A 49 -3.23 5.19 3.58
CA CYS A 49 -3.70 6.30 2.76
C CYS A 49 -4.55 7.23 3.60
N ARG A 50 -4.24 8.53 3.60
CA ARG A 50 -5.08 9.52 4.26
C ARG A 50 -6.31 9.80 3.40
N ILE A 51 -7.49 9.65 3.99
CA ILE A 51 -8.79 9.86 3.35
C ILE A 51 -9.61 10.75 4.28
N GLY A 52 -9.76 12.03 3.96
CA GLY A 52 -10.22 13.04 4.93
C GLY A 52 -9.38 13.03 6.22
N ASP A 53 -10.03 12.84 7.37
CA ASP A 53 -9.39 12.89 8.70
C ASP A 53 -8.93 11.53 9.24
N HIS A 54 -8.94 10.46 8.43
CA HIS A 54 -8.54 9.12 8.88
C HIS A 54 -7.62 8.42 7.89
N TYR A 55 -6.90 7.40 8.37
CA TYR A 55 -6.07 6.55 7.53
C TYR A 55 -6.82 5.25 7.18
N VAL A 56 -6.88 4.95 5.89
CA VAL A 56 -7.31 3.66 5.36
C VAL A 56 -6.06 2.81 5.12
N THR A 57 -6.01 1.61 5.71
CA THR A 57 -4.87 0.71 5.55
C THR A 57 -5.10 -0.29 4.42
N ARG A 58 -4.12 -0.44 3.54
CA ARG A 58 -4.01 -1.51 2.55
C ARG A 58 -2.77 -2.34 2.82
N GLN A 59 -2.87 -3.64 2.60
CA GLN A 59 -1.76 -4.56 2.80
C GLN A 59 -1.61 -5.48 1.60
N ALA A 60 -0.36 -5.74 1.26
CA ALA A 60 0.03 -6.65 0.21
C ALA A 60 1.11 -7.59 0.74
N THR A 61 1.01 -8.88 0.40
CA THR A 61 2.07 -9.85 0.67
C THR A 61 2.75 -10.22 -0.63
N ILE A 62 4.07 -10.07 -0.68
CA ILE A 62 4.89 -10.44 -1.83
C ILE A 62 5.86 -11.55 -1.44
N ARG A 63 5.91 -12.63 -2.23
CA ARG A 63 6.84 -13.74 -2.01
C ARG A 63 8.11 -13.51 -2.80
N ASN A 64 9.27 -13.81 -2.22
CA ASN A 64 10.52 -13.84 -2.96
C ASN A 64 10.53 -15.09 -3.86
N LYS A 65 10.04 -14.95 -5.09
CA LYS A 65 9.98 -16.02 -6.09
C LYS A 65 10.41 -15.48 -7.45
N GLY A 66 11.49 -16.04 -7.99
CA GLY A 66 12.05 -15.64 -9.28
C GLY A 66 13.00 -14.43 -9.16
N PRO A 67 13.54 -13.95 -10.29
CA PRO A 67 14.58 -12.92 -10.32
C PRO A 67 14.05 -11.50 -10.03
N ALA A 68 12.78 -11.23 -10.30
CA ALA A 68 12.17 -9.91 -10.10
C ALA A 68 10.77 -10.07 -9.49
N PRO A 69 10.66 -10.40 -8.20
CA PRO A 69 9.37 -10.48 -7.53
C PRO A 69 8.72 -9.10 -7.49
N SER A 70 7.57 -8.98 -8.15
CA SER A 70 6.77 -7.75 -8.19
C SER A 70 5.28 -7.99 -7.91
N LEU A 71 4.59 -6.91 -7.54
CA LEU A 71 3.15 -6.88 -7.34
C LEU A 71 2.62 -5.47 -7.62
N ILE A 72 1.41 -5.38 -8.17
CA ILE A 72 0.68 -4.12 -8.30
C ILE A 72 -0.38 -4.03 -7.19
N LEU A 73 -0.51 -2.86 -6.58
CA LEU A 73 -1.51 -2.58 -5.54
C LEU A 73 -2.29 -1.30 -5.88
N ASP A 74 -3.61 -1.40 -5.90
CA ASP A 74 -4.47 -0.22 -5.99
C ASP A 74 -4.74 0.35 -4.59
N ILE A 75 -4.47 1.64 -4.42
CA ILE A 75 -4.66 2.37 -3.18
C ILE A 75 -5.67 3.50 -3.36
N PRO A 76 -6.55 3.74 -2.38
CA PRO A 76 -7.42 4.91 -2.42
C PRO A 76 -6.58 6.18 -2.23
N GLN A 77 -6.93 7.25 -2.95
CA GLN A 77 -6.28 8.54 -2.84
C GLN A 77 -7.32 9.64 -2.68
N ASP A 78 -7.08 10.51 -1.71
CA ASP A 78 -7.77 11.78 -1.55
C ASP A 78 -7.07 12.82 -2.45
N PRO A 79 -7.76 13.42 -3.42
CA PRO A 79 -7.16 14.42 -4.31
C PRO A 79 -6.74 15.70 -3.57
N ASP A 80 -7.40 16.04 -2.46
CA ASP A 80 -7.11 17.26 -1.70
C ASP A 80 -5.96 17.04 -0.70
N ASN A 81 -5.76 15.80 -0.26
CA ASN A 81 -4.67 15.43 0.64
C ASN A 81 -4.12 14.02 0.35
N PRO A 82 -3.21 13.89 -0.64
CA PRO A 82 -2.73 12.59 -1.10
C PRO A 82 -1.71 11.92 -0.17
N GLU A 83 -1.58 12.37 1.09
CA GLU A 83 -0.61 11.83 2.05
C GLU A 83 -0.80 10.31 2.21
N THR A 84 0.24 9.57 1.86
CA THR A 84 0.27 8.13 1.96
C THR A 84 1.54 7.73 2.69
N ARG A 85 1.43 6.84 3.66
CA ARG A 85 2.57 6.29 4.40
C ARG A 85 2.77 4.83 4.07
N VAL A 86 4.01 4.39 4.01
CA VAL A 86 4.38 3.02 3.72
C VAL A 86 5.29 2.47 4.81
N SER A 87 5.13 1.18 5.08
CA SER A 87 6.10 0.40 5.85
C SER A 87 6.16 -1.02 5.30
N ILE A 88 7.31 -1.66 5.45
CA ILE A 88 7.55 -3.02 4.96
C ILE A 88 8.00 -3.87 6.13
N THR A 89 7.44 -5.07 6.25
CA THR A 89 7.93 -6.10 7.16
C THR A 89 8.40 -7.31 6.36
N TRP A 90 9.69 -7.60 6.46
CA TRP A 90 10.33 -8.76 5.86
C TRP A 90 10.32 -9.94 6.82
N TYR A 91 9.97 -11.10 6.27
CA TYR A 91 10.01 -12.38 6.96
C TYR A 91 11.14 -13.22 6.38
N LEU A 92 12.15 -13.47 7.21
CA LEU A 92 13.37 -14.17 6.84
C LEU A 92 13.28 -15.65 7.22
N THR A 93 14.24 -16.45 6.76
CA THR A 93 14.44 -17.82 7.26
C THR A 93 14.74 -17.83 8.77
N GLY A 94 14.47 -18.97 9.43
CA GLY A 94 14.66 -19.08 10.88
C GLY A 94 13.69 -18.26 11.73
N ASN A 95 12.52 -17.91 11.18
CA ASN A 95 11.45 -17.15 11.86
C ASN A 95 11.86 -15.73 12.28
N ARG A 96 12.90 -15.17 11.65
CA ARG A 96 13.34 -13.79 11.86
C ARG A 96 12.46 -12.79 11.12
N LYS A 97 12.32 -11.60 11.69
CA LYS A 97 11.57 -10.48 11.09
C LYS A 97 12.38 -9.20 11.15
N ILE A 98 12.26 -8.38 10.12
CA ILE A 98 12.81 -7.03 10.05
C ILE A 98 11.68 -6.14 9.57
N SER A 99 11.55 -4.93 10.13
CA SER A 99 10.54 -3.97 9.72
C SER A 99 11.18 -2.62 9.45
N SER A 100 10.70 -1.91 8.44
CA SER A 100 11.03 -0.50 8.23
C SER A 100 10.25 0.37 9.22
N GLY A 101 10.69 1.62 9.35
CA GLY A 101 9.82 2.67 9.89
C GLY A 101 8.67 2.97 8.92
N GLU A 102 7.71 3.78 9.39
CA GLU A 102 6.75 4.41 8.49
C GLU A 102 7.39 5.62 7.82
N GLU A 103 7.31 5.67 6.50
CA GLU A 103 7.79 6.77 5.67
C GLU A 103 6.69 7.27 4.74
N THR A 104 6.82 8.50 4.26
CA THR A 104 5.89 9.04 3.26
C THR A 104 6.20 8.39 1.92
N LEU A 105 5.17 7.86 1.26
CA LEU A 105 5.30 7.31 -0.08
C LEU A 105 5.48 8.43 -1.10
N GLU A 106 6.66 8.51 -1.70
CA GLU A 106 6.97 9.40 -2.81
C GLU A 106 6.92 8.60 -4.13
N GLY A 107 6.20 9.12 -5.14
CA GLY A 107 6.03 8.41 -6.41
C GLY A 107 5.15 7.16 -6.31
N ASP A 108 5.23 6.30 -7.34
CA ASP A 108 4.34 5.15 -7.56
C ASP A 108 5.03 3.79 -7.39
N ILE A 109 6.32 3.77 -7.03
CA ILE A 109 7.12 2.55 -6.96
C ILE A 109 7.68 2.39 -5.55
N ILE A 110 7.55 1.17 -5.01
CA ILE A 110 8.14 0.76 -3.74
C ILE A 110 9.18 -0.33 -4.03
N TYR A 111 10.43 -0.07 -3.67
CA TYR A 111 11.51 -1.07 -3.74
C TYR A 111 11.57 -1.88 -2.45
N TRP A 112 11.03 -3.10 -2.47
CA TRP A 112 10.96 -3.94 -1.27
C TRP A 112 12.23 -4.78 -1.05
N ASP A 113 13.23 -4.71 -1.93
CA ASP A 113 14.55 -5.31 -1.74
C ASP A 113 15.53 -4.41 -0.97
N GLU A 114 15.11 -3.22 -0.56
CA GLU A 114 15.90 -2.28 0.24
C GLU A 114 15.71 -2.52 1.75
N LEU A 115 16.35 -3.57 2.27
CA LEU A 115 16.27 -3.87 3.71
C LEU A 115 17.02 -2.82 4.57
N PRO A 116 16.48 -2.47 5.76
CA PRO A 116 17.16 -1.61 6.72
C PRO A 116 18.53 -2.16 7.11
N GLY A 117 19.56 -1.32 7.05
CA GLY A 117 20.93 -1.68 7.43
C GLY A 117 21.80 -2.23 6.30
N GLY A 118 21.29 -2.28 5.06
CA GLY A 118 22.03 -2.76 3.90
C GLY A 118 22.21 -4.28 3.96
N GLY A 119 21.41 -5.01 3.18
CA GLY A 119 21.60 -6.44 3.02
C GLY A 119 22.96 -6.73 2.38
N VAL A 120 23.92 -7.19 3.19
CA VAL A 120 25.17 -7.82 2.75
C VAL A 120 25.26 -9.18 3.42
#